data_AF-A0AAE3B666-F1
#
_entry.id   AF-A0AAE3B666-F1
#
_cell.length_a   1.000
_cell.length_b   1.000
_cell.length_c   1.000
_cell.angle_alpha   90.00
_cell.angle_beta   90.00
_cell.angle_gamma   90.00
#
_symmetry.space_group_name_H-M   'P 1'
#
loop_
_entity.id
_entity.type
_entity.pdbx_description
1 polymer ?
#
loop_
_entity_poly.entity_id
_entity_poly.type
_entity_poly.pdbx_seq_one_letter_code
_entity_poly.pdbx_strand_id
1 'polypeptide(L)'
;MPVIFRFYIKHCVIGFALSAIFIAGLLWLNVANLWHLISTSDIGLMALVVFWVLNGIVFAGVQTGVAIMLMSEEGDDDPGPKGGSPVALTPAPVKAAQPRK
;
A
#
# COMPACT_ATOMS: atom_id res chain seq x y z
N MET A 1 -6.07 7.34 -15.46
CA MET A 1 -5.06 6.33 -15.04
C MET A 1 -5.77 5.24 -14.26
N PRO A 2 -5.41 3.95 -14.42
CA PRO A 2 -6.05 2.86 -13.69
C PRO A 2 -5.91 3.04 -12.17
N VAL A 3 -6.93 2.62 -11.42
CA VAL A 3 -7.08 2.95 -9.98
C VAL A 3 -5.93 2.46 -9.10
N ILE A 4 -5.32 1.32 -9.45
CA ILE A 4 -4.20 0.69 -8.73
C ILE A 4 -2.91 1.51 -8.88
N PHE A 5 -2.59 1.99 -10.09
CA PHE A 5 -1.41 2.82 -10.31
C PHE A 5 -1.50 4.14 -9.52
N ARG A 6 -2.70 4.74 -9.46
CA ARG A 6 -2.94 5.95 -8.68
C ARG A 6 -2.78 5.72 -7.17
N PHE A 7 -3.20 4.55 -6.69
CA PHE A 7 -3.02 4.14 -5.30
C PHE A 7 -1.53 3.98 -4.98
N TYR A 8 -0.81 3.18 -5.77
CA TYR A 8 0.62 2.93 -5.61
C TYR A 8 1.44 4.23 -5.57
N ILE A 9 1.27 5.11 -6.56
CA ILE A 9 2.06 6.36 -6.62
C ILE A 9 1.78 7.26 -5.41
N LYS A 10 0.53 7.35 -4.94
CA LYS A 10 0.20 8.17 -3.76
C LYS A 10 0.95 7.67 -2.52
N HIS A 11 0.91 6.37 -2.23
CA HIS A 11 1.59 5.82 -1.06
C HIS A 11 3.12 5.85 -1.19
N CYS A 12 3.67 5.65 -2.39
CA CYS A 12 5.08 5.85 -2.67
C CYS A 12 5.53 7.29 -2.38
N VAL A 13 4.78 8.30 -2.85
CA VAL A 13 5.10 9.71 -2.61
C VAL A 13 5.01 10.05 -1.11
N ILE A 14 4.01 9.51 -0.40
CA ILE A 14 3.88 9.71 1.05
C ILE A 14 5.08 9.12 1.80
N GLY A 15 5.46 7.87 1.50
CA GLY A 15 6.63 7.24 2.12
C GLY A 15 7.92 7.98 1.77
N PHE A 16 8.08 8.43 0.52
CA PHE A 16 9.23 9.20 0.09
C PHE A 16 9.33 10.56 0.80
N ALA A 17 8.20 11.27 1.00
CA ALA A 17 8.16 12.51 1.76
C ALA A 17 8.51 12.29 3.25
N LEU A 18 8.01 11.22 3.86
CA LEU A 18 8.37 10.82 5.23
C LEU A 18 9.88 10.59 5.38
N SER A 19 10.54 10.02 4.37
CA SER A 19 12.00 9.85 4.40
C SER A 19 12.77 11.17 4.43
N ALA A 20 12.26 12.21 3.75
CA ALA A 20 12.88 13.54 3.77
C ALA A 20 12.87 14.12 5.19
N ILE A 21 11.74 13.96 5.88
CA ILE A 21 11.57 14.39 7.28
C ILE A 21 12.52 13.59 8.19
N PHE A 22 12.59 12.27 8.00
CA PHE A 22 13.49 11.40 8.77
C PHE A 22 14.96 11.82 8.62
N ILE A 23 15.42 12.03 7.38
CA ILE A 23 16.80 12.45 7.09
C ILE A 23 17.08 13.86 7.60
N ALA A 24 16.12 14.79 7.46
CA ALA A 24 16.23 16.11 8.06
C ALA A 24 16.43 16.02 9.58
N GLY A 25 15.72 15.09 10.25
CA GLY A 25 15.93 14.79 11.67
C GLY A 25 17.32 14.25 11.98
N LEU A 26 17.84 13.29 11.18
CA LEU A 26 19.20 12.75 11.34
C LEU A 26 20.28 13.81 11.20
N LEU A 27 20.11 14.70 10.21
CA LEU A 27 20.99 15.83 9.95
C LEU A 27 20.92 16.88 11.06
N TRP A 28 19.72 17.20 11.52
CA TRP A 28 19.49 18.17 12.60
C TRP A 28 20.12 17.73 13.92
N LEU A 29 19.96 16.45 14.27
CA LEU A 29 20.55 15.87 15.48
C LEU A 29 22.04 15.52 15.31
N ASN A 30 22.60 15.78 14.13
CA ASN A 30 23.97 15.43 13.77
C ASN A 30 24.35 13.98 14.16
N VAL A 31 23.44 13.04 13.88
CA VAL A 31 23.65 11.63 14.21
C VAL A 31 24.93 11.15 13.53
N ALA A 32 25.83 10.51 14.28
CA ALA A 32 27.13 10.05 13.79
C ALA A 32 27.99 11.12 13.08
N ASN A 33 27.80 12.40 13.42
CA ASN A 33 28.47 13.54 12.80
C ASN A 33 28.17 13.73 11.30
N LEU A 34 27.02 13.21 10.82
CA LEU A 34 26.63 13.25 9.40
C LEU A 34 26.47 14.66 8.84
N TRP A 35 25.99 15.61 9.64
CA TRP A 35 25.85 17.00 9.21
C TRP A 35 27.19 17.59 8.81
N HIS A 36 28.19 17.41 9.67
CA HIS A 36 29.54 17.89 9.43
C HIS A 36 30.18 17.17 8.22
N LEU A 37 29.93 15.87 8.08
CA LEU A 37 30.46 15.06 6.99
C LEU A 37 29.91 15.49 5.62
N ILE A 38 28.61 15.77 5.55
CA ILE A 38 27.96 16.24 4.32
C ILE A 38 28.32 17.70 4.02
N SER A 39 28.36 18.57 5.03
CA SER A 39 28.63 20.00 4.83
C SER A 39 30.09 20.33 4.46
N THR A 40 31.04 19.50 4.89
CA THR A 40 32.48 19.73 4.63
C THR A 40 32.99 19.02 3.37
N SER A 41 32.17 18.17 2.77
CA SER A 41 32.56 17.38 1.59
C SER A 41 32.20 18.12 0.30
N ASP A 42 33.13 18.15 -0.68
CA ASP A 42 32.86 18.64 -2.04
C ASP A 42 31.71 17.89 -2.74
N ILE A 43 31.40 16.67 -2.27
CA ILE A 43 30.34 15.80 -2.78
C ILE A 43 29.08 15.87 -1.91
N GLY A 44 29.02 16.78 -0.93
CA GLY A 44 27.94 16.88 0.07
C GLY A 44 26.53 16.86 -0.50
N LEU A 45 26.27 17.64 -1.56
CA LEU A 45 24.95 17.70 -2.19
C LEU A 45 24.59 16.38 -2.90
N MET A 46 25.55 15.74 -3.57
CA MET A 46 25.32 14.44 -4.21
C MET A 46 25.11 13.35 -3.16
N ALA A 47 25.90 13.37 -2.08
CA ALA A 47 25.75 12.46 -0.95
C ALA A 47 24.37 12.60 -0.30
N LEU A 48 23.89 13.83 -0.11
CA LEU A 48 22.55 14.10 0.42
C LEU A 48 21.46 13.54 -0.49
N VAL A 49 21.55 13.77 -1.81
CA VAL A 49 20.57 13.26 -2.78
C VAL A 49 20.55 11.75 -2.81
N VAL A 50 21.72 11.09 -2.89
CA VAL A 50 21.80 9.62 -2.92
C VAL A 50 21.31 9.03 -1.60
N PHE A 51 21.73 9.59 -0.47
CA PHE A 51 21.26 9.17 0.84
C PHE A 51 19.74 9.31 0.94
N TRP A 52 19.17 10.41 0.43
CA TRP A 52 17.73 10.62 0.42
C TRP A 52 16.98 9.66 -0.49
N VAL A 53 17.43 9.46 -1.72
CA VAL A 53 16.76 8.55 -2.65
C VAL A 53 16.81 7.10 -2.15
N LEU A 54 17.96 6.64 -1.68
CA LEU A 54 18.13 5.27 -1.20
C LEU A 54 17.23 4.98 0.01
N ASN A 55 17.20 5.89 0.98
CA ASN A 55 16.29 5.75 2.13
C ASN A 55 14.83 5.96 1.70
N GLY A 56 14.56 6.90 0.81
CA GLY A 56 13.21 7.22 0.33
C GLY A 56 12.52 6.05 -0.36
N ILE A 57 13.24 5.24 -1.14
CA ILE A 57 12.70 4.03 -1.75
C ILE A 57 12.32 2.99 -0.69
N VAL A 58 13.11 2.86 0.39
CA VAL A 58 12.80 1.94 1.52
C VAL A 58 11.51 2.38 2.22
N PHE A 59 11.37 3.67 2.56
CA PHE A 59 10.15 4.19 3.18
C PHE A 59 8.94 4.11 2.24
N ALA A 60 9.10 4.39 0.95
CA ALA A 60 8.05 4.21 -0.06
C ALA A 60 7.59 2.76 -0.15
N GLY A 61 8.52 1.80 -0.08
CA GLY A 61 8.22 0.37 -0.05
C GLY A 61 7.42 -0.02 1.19
N VAL A 62 7.86 0.38 2.38
CA VAL A 62 7.14 0.10 3.64
C VAL A 62 5.75 0.71 3.62
N GLN A 63 5.61 1.98 3.22
CA GLN A 63 4.32 2.66 3.23
C GLN A 63 3.35 2.06 2.19
N THR A 64 3.85 1.65 1.03
CA THR A 64 3.02 0.93 0.06
C THR A 64 2.61 -0.45 0.59
N GLY A 65 3.51 -1.18 1.25
CA GLY A 65 3.22 -2.48 1.86
C GLY A 65 2.15 -2.39 2.95
N VAL A 66 2.28 -1.40 3.85
CA VAL A 66 1.29 -1.11 4.89
C VAL A 66 -0.06 -0.76 4.27
N ALA A 67 -0.09 0.09 3.25
CA ALA A 67 -1.32 0.46 2.57
C ALA A 67 -2.03 -0.75 1.93
N ILE A 68 -1.28 -1.71 1.38
CA ILE A 68 -1.84 -2.96 0.83
C ILE A 68 -2.43 -3.82 1.95
N MET A 69 -1.74 -3.96 3.09
CA MET A 69 -2.22 -4.73 4.23
C MET A 69 -3.50 -4.11 4.83
N LEU A 70 -3.54 -2.79 4.99
CA LEU A 70 -4.69 -2.07 5.53
C LEU A 70 -5.89 -2.05 4.57
N MET A 71 -5.66 -2.06 3.26
CA MET A 71 -6.74 -2.17 2.26
C MET A 71 -7.54 -3.48 2.41
N SER A 72 -6.94 -4.53 2.99
CA SER A 72 -7.64 -5.80 3.28
C SER A 72 -8.55 -5.69 4.51
N GLU A 73 -8.29 -4.73 5.40
CA GLU A 73 -9.02 -4.55 6.66
C GLU A 73 -10.25 -3.65 6.48
N GLU A 74 -10.19 -2.66 5.58
CA GLU A 74 -11.35 -1.83 5.18
C GLU A 74 -12.44 -2.61 4.40
N GLY A 75 -12.14 -3.84 3.96
CA GLY A 75 -13.09 -4.74 3.30
C GLY A 75 -13.98 -5.54 4.25
N ASP A 76 -13.67 -5.55 5.56
CA ASP A 76 -14.47 -6.26 6.58
C ASP A 76 -15.61 -5.40 7.16
N ASP A 77 -15.70 -4.12 6.77
CA ASP A 77 -16.86 -3.26 6.98
C ASP A 77 -17.86 -3.30 5.80
N ASP A 78 -17.60 -4.09 4.75
CA ASP A 78 -18.65 -4.54 3.83
C ASP A 78 -19.39 -5.70 4.52
N PRO A 79 -20.73 -5.68 4.66
CA PRO A 79 -21.47 -6.71 5.38
C PRO A 79 -21.45 -8.06 4.63
N GLY A 80 -20.30 -8.73 4.63
CA GLY A 80 -20.01 -10.04 4.06
C GLY A 80 -20.35 -10.19 2.57
N PRO A 81 -19.91 -11.29 1.92
CA PRO A 81 -20.69 -11.85 0.84
C PRO A 81 -22.06 -12.17 1.44
N LYS A 82 -23.10 -11.38 1.11
CA LYS A 82 -24.48 -11.75 1.42
C LYS A 82 -24.74 -13.09 0.76
N GLY A 83 -24.61 -14.15 1.57
CA GLY A 83 -24.99 -15.49 1.21
C GLY A 83 -26.42 -15.45 0.68
N GLY A 84 -26.57 -15.86 -0.58
CA GLY A 84 -27.85 -16.02 -1.23
C GLY A 84 -28.55 -14.71 -1.56
N SER A 85 -28.44 -14.29 -2.82
CA SER A 85 -29.68 -13.91 -3.52
C SER A 85 -30.62 -15.09 -3.33
N PRO A 86 -31.80 -14.95 -2.70
CA PRO A 86 -32.79 -16.01 -2.73
C PRO A 86 -33.14 -16.23 -4.20
N VAL A 87 -32.48 -17.20 -4.84
CA VAL A 87 -32.94 -17.77 -6.08
C VAL A 87 -34.26 -18.42 -5.70
N ALA A 88 -35.36 -17.76 -6.04
CA ALA A 88 -36.68 -18.36 -5.95
C ALA A 88 -36.63 -19.62 -6.82
N LEU A 89 -36.44 -20.78 -6.19
CA LEU A 89 -36.48 -22.06 -6.87
C LEU A 89 -37.93 -22.27 -7.30
N THR A 90 -38.24 -21.93 -8.54
CA THR A 90 -39.52 -22.27 -9.16
C THR A 90 -39.54 -23.79 -9.31
N PRO A 91 -40.45 -24.52 -8.63
CA PRO A 91 -40.49 -25.97 -8.74
C PRO A 91 -40.81 -26.35 -10.20
N ALA A 92 -39.90 -27.07 -10.85
CA ALA A 92 -40.16 -27.62 -12.17
C ALA A 92 -41.11 -28.82 -12.03
N PRO A 93 -42.29 -28.83 -12.69
CA PRO A 93 -43.21 -29.96 -12.62
C PRO A 93 -42.57 -31.17 -13.30
N VAL A 94 -42.20 -32.18 -12.51
CA VAL A 94 -41.77 -33.48 -13.02
C VAL A 94 -43.01 -34.30 -13.34
N LYS A 95 -43.14 -34.75 -14.59
CA LYS A 95 -44.21 -35.65 -15.02
C LYS A 95 -43.99 -37.00 -14.31
N ALA A 96 -44.91 -37.38 -13.43
CA ALA A 96 -44.89 -38.69 -12.78
C ALA A 96 -44.93 -39.78 -13.85
N ALA A 97 -43.89 -40.60 -13.92
CA ALA A 97 -43.90 -41.81 -14.72
C ALA A 97 -44.95 -42.75 -14.11
N GLN A 98 -46.09 -42.90 -14.79
CA GLN A 98 -47.09 -43.87 -14.37
C GLN A 98 -46.47 -45.27 -14.40
N PRO A 99 -46.62 -46.08 -13.34
CA PRO A 99 -46.26 -47.48 -13.40
C PRO A 99 -47.10 -48.15 -14.49
N ARG A 100 -46.40 -48.63 -15.52
CA ARG A 100 -47.00 -49.42 -16.60
C ARG A 100 -47.56 -50.70 -15.98
N LYS A 101 -48.88 -50.87 -16.07
CA LYS A 101 -49.59 -52.11 -15.73
C LYS A 101 -49.15 -53.25 -16.65
#